data_AF-A0A953XI67-F1
#
_entry.id   AF-A0A953XI67-F1
#
_cell.length_a   1.000
_cell.length_b   1.000
_cell.length_c   1.000
_cell.angle_alpha   90.00
_cell.angle_beta   90.00
_cell.angle_gamma   90.00
#
_symmetry.space_group_name_H-M   'P 1'
#
loop_
_entity.id
_entity.type
_entity.pdbx_description
1 polymer ?
#
loop_
_entity_poly.entity_id
_entity_poly.type
_entity_poly.pdbx_seq_one_letter_code
_entity_poly.pdbx_strand_id
1 'polypeptide(L)'
;MRMKILMLVLALAVSAPLFAQDDTKKDDEKKTEKPAAEEGEKEAPKREMTEDGKKLYADVKLVYAKFYELALAKVKANEAYKSDDIWAEAIKVTKNAKYKDTQAFHKAITDMKRSDRVFKKDVQDLMTDSAKQFAKDVEDWTKEQKK
;
A
#
# COMPACT_ATOMS: atom_id res chain seq x y z
N MET A 1 -30.06 7.08 -27.76
CA MET A 1 -29.34 8.29 -27.31
C MET A 1 -28.02 7.81 -26.70
N ARG A 2 -26.93 7.68 -27.47
CA ARG A 2 -25.90 8.71 -27.72
C ARG A 2 -25.44 9.43 -26.44
N MET A 3 -24.27 8.98 -25.96
CA MET A 3 -23.16 9.73 -25.35
C MET A 3 -23.48 10.85 -24.36
N LYS A 4 -23.00 10.69 -23.11
CA LYS A 4 -22.21 11.68 -22.34
C LYS A 4 -22.12 11.27 -20.86
N ILE A 5 -21.22 10.35 -20.50
CA ILE A 5 -20.56 10.34 -19.17
C ILE A 5 -19.13 9.79 -19.38
N LEU A 6 -18.34 10.52 -20.15
CA LEU A 6 -16.91 10.35 -20.33
C LEU A 6 -16.31 11.65 -19.80
N MET A 7 -15.97 11.69 -18.50
CA MET A 7 -15.13 12.70 -17.80
C MET A 7 -15.41 12.61 -16.28
N LEU A 8 -14.97 11.55 -15.61
CA LEU A 8 -14.86 11.57 -14.14
C LEU A 8 -13.68 10.73 -13.63
N VAL A 9 -12.55 10.77 -14.34
CA VAL A 9 -11.29 10.16 -13.87
C VAL A 9 -10.12 11.06 -14.26
N LEU A 10 -10.07 12.29 -13.72
CA LEU A 10 -8.84 13.10 -13.73
C LEU A 10 -8.86 14.28 -12.73
N ALA A 11 -9.49 14.13 -11.55
CA ALA A 11 -9.58 15.21 -10.56
C ALA A 11 -9.31 14.75 -9.12
N LEU A 12 -8.40 13.80 -8.92
CA LEU A 12 -7.91 13.40 -7.58
C LEU A 12 -6.39 13.57 -7.42
N ALA A 13 -5.78 14.40 -8.26
CA ALA A 13 -4.35 14.69 -8.23
C ALA A 13 -4.04 16.17 -7.96
N VAL A 14 -4.86 16.91 -7.20
CA VAL A 14 -4.43 18.16 -6.52
C VAL A 14 -5.24 18.35 -5.23
N SER A 15 -4.86 17.63 -4.19
CA SER A 15 -5.08 18.07 -2.80
C SER A 15 -4.00 17.43 -1.93
N ALA A 16 -2.76 17.77 -2.25
CA ALA A 16 -1.69 17.68 -1.28
C ALA A 16 -2.04 18.61 -0.11
N PRO A 17 -1.97 18.16 1.15
CA PRO A 17 -1.82 19.09 2.25
C PRO A 17 -0.44 19.73 2.08
N LEU A 18 -0.43 20.92 1.47
CA LEU A 18 0.59 21.93 1.74
C LEU A 18 0.51 22.17 3.25
N PHE A 19 1.33 21.44 4.01
CA PHE A 19 1.60 21.80 5.38
C PHE A 19 2.07 23.24 5.37
N ALA A 20 1.25 24.09 5.97
CA ALA A 20 1.59 25.44 6.35
C ALA A 20 2.96 25.41 7.04
N GLN A 21 3.98 25.86 6.31
CA GLN A 21 5.24 26.25 6.93
C GLN A 21 5.05 27.72 7.25
N ASP A 22 4.47 27.96 8.43
CA ASP A 22 4.35 29.27 9.06
C ASP A 22 5.71 29.99 9.05
N ASP A 23 5.63 31.27 8.71
CA ASP A 23 6.68 32.27 8.79
C ASP A 23 7.39 32.25 10.15
N THR A 24 8.71 32.04 10.17
CA THR A 24 9.58 32.75 11.12
C THR A 24 11.03 32.87 10.64
N LYS A 25 11.35 34.06 10.13
CA LYS A 25 12.56 34.88 10.34
C LYS A 25 13.97 34.31 10.12
N LYS A 26 14.62 34.91 9.11
CA LYS A 26 15.89 35.67 9.11
C LYS A 26 17.22 35.02 9.54
N ASP A 27 18.17 35.29 8.65
CA ASP A 27 19.58 35.68 8.84
C ASP A 27 20.71 34.64 8.71
N ASP A 28 21.54 34.99 7.73
CA ASP A 28 23.00 35.00 7.68
C ASP A 28 23.85 33.82 7.17
N GLU A 29 24.78 34.24 6.31
CA GLU A 29 25.81 33.51 5.59
C GLU A 29 26.81 32.78 6.49
N LYS A 30 27.23 31.56 6.09
CA LYS A 30 28.62 31.27 5.65
C LYS A 30 28.87 29.77 5.46
N LYS A 31 29.34 29.44 4.26
CA LYS A 31 30.60 28.71 3.95
C LYS A 31 31.15 27.82 5.07
N THR A 32 31.35 26.51 4.83
CA THR A 32 32.66 25.83 4.99
C THR A 32 32.62 24.42 4.36
N GLU A 33 33.67 24.16 3.57
CA GLU A 33 34.23 22.92 3.06
C GLU A 33 33.86 21.58 3.72
N LYS A 34 33.61 20.58 2.85
CA LYS A 34 33.90 19.15 3.08
C LYS A 34 35.43 18.99 3.25
N PRO A 35 35.93 18.02 4.04
CA PRO A 35 36.15 16.71 3.41
C PRO A 35 35.94 15.48 4.32
N ALA A 36 35.79 14.35 3.62
CA ALA A 36 36.15 12.98 4.00
C ALA A 36 35.61 12.35 5.30
N ALA A 37 34.73 11.36 5.12
CA ALA A 37 34.86 10.08 5.82
C ALA A 37 34.51 8.98 4.81
N GLU A 38 35.56 8.35 4.29
CA GLU A 38 35.52 7.07 3.58
C GLU A 38 35.14 5.94 4.53
N GLU A 39 34.55 4.91 3.93
CA GLU A 39 34.59 3.50 4.34
C GLU A 39 34.04 3.14 5.73
N GLY A 40 32.75 2.83 5.68
CA GLY A 40 32.13 1.87 6.57
C GLY A 40 31.02 1.16 5.83
N GLU A 41 31.34 0.44 4.76
CA GLU A 41 30.45 -0.59 4.19
C GLU A 41 30.40 -1.75 5.20
N LYS A 42 29.82 -1.48 6.37
CA LYS A 42 29.19 -2.51 7.19
C LYS A 42 28.02 -2.96 6.35
N GLU A 43 28.19 -4.11 5.70
CA GLU A 43 27.13 -4.97 5.22
C GLU A 43 25.95 -4.79 6.19
N ALA A 44 24.97 -3.99 5.76
CA ALA A 44 23.88 -3.59 6.63
C ALA A 44 23.30 -4.90 7.14
N PRO A 45 23.28 -5.16 8.46
CA PRO A 45 22.88 -6.46 8.98
C PRO A 45 21.56 -6.77 8.31
N LYS A 46 21.48 -7.91 7.60
CA LYS A 46 20.24 -8.41 6.97
C LYS A 46 19.16 -8.10 7.99
N ARG A 47 18.37 -7.06 7.74
CA ARG A 47 17.45 -6.58 8.76
C ARG A 47 16.34 -7.59 8.74
N GLU A 48 16.46 -8.59 9.60
CA GLU A 48 15.48 -9.64 9.67
C GLU A 48 14.25 -9.10 10.38
N MET A 49 13.11 -9.28 9.73
CA MET A 49 11.82 -9.01 10.34
C MET A 49 11.66 -9.90 11.59
N THR A 50 11.08 -9.33 12.64
CA THR A 50 10.76 -10.06 13.88
C THR A 50 9.91 -11.29 13.60
N GLU A 51 9.96 -12.34 14.42
CA GLU A 51 9.13 -13.54 14.20
C GLU A 51 7.63 -13.24 14.18
N ASP A 52 7.18 -12.33 15.05
CA ASP A 52 5.79 -11.87 15.06
C ASP A 52 5.46 -11.04 13.83
N GLY A 53 6.42 -10.23 13.35
CA GLY A 53 6.34 -9.55 12.05
C GLY A 53 6.22 -10.54 10.89
N LYS A 54 7.01 -11.62 10.87
CA LYS A 54 6.95 -12.69 9.85
C LYS A 54 5.57 -13.36 9.81
N LYS A 55 5.02 -13.71 10.97
CA LYS A 55 3.68 -14.31 11.07
C LYS A 55 2.60 -13.33 10.59
N LEU A 56 2.64 -12.10 11.06
CA LEU A 56 1.68 -11.07 10.64
C LEU A 56 1.82 -10.74 9.14
N TYR A 57 3.03 -10.75 8.60
CA TYR A 57 3.27 -10.48 7.18
C TYR A 57 2.68 -11.59 6.29
N ALA A 58 2.79 -12.85 6.71
CA ALA A 58 2.11 -13.95 6.02
C ALA A 58 0.58 -13.77 6.04
N ASP A 59 0.02 -13.37 7.18
CA ASP A 59 -1.41 -13.05 7.31
C ASP A 59 -1.81 -11.88 6.38
N VAL A 60 -1.02 -10.81 6.32
CA VAL A 60 -1.19 -9.66 5.43
C VAL A 60 -1.16 -10.08 3.96
N LYS A 61 -0.20 -10.92 3.57
CA LYS A 61 -0.06 -11.41 2.19
C LYS A 61 -1.30 -12.19 1.75
N LEU A 62 -1.84 -13.05 2.61
CA LEU A 62 -3.07 -13.80 2.32
C LEU A 62 -4.28 -12.87 2.16
N VAL A 63 -4.45 -11.91 3.05
CA VAL A 63 -5.57 -10.96 2.99
C VAL A 63 -5.48 -10.09 1.73
N TYR A 64 -4.30 -9.56 1.39
CA TYR A 64 -4.14 -8.76 0.17
C TYR A 64 -4.35 -9.58 -1.11
N ALA A 65 -3.87 -10.82 -1.16
CA ALA A 65 -4.13 -11.69 -2.31
C ALA A 65 -5.64 -11.91 -2.50
N LYS A 66 -6.38 -12.20 -1.42
CA LYS A 66 -7.83 -12.36 -1.48
C LYS A 66 -8.57 -11.06 -1.80
N PHE A 67 -8.11 -9.94 -1.29
CA PHE A 67 -8.66 -8.62 -1.61
C PHE A 67 -8.63 -8.36 -3.13
N TYR A 68 -7.47 -8.55 -3.77
CA TYR A 68 -7.34 -8.31 -5.22
C TYR A 68 -8.05 -9.37 -6.06
N GLU A 69 -8.10 -10.64 -5.61
CA GLU A 69 -8.89 -11.70 -6.25
C GLU A 69 -10.39 -11.33 -6.29
N LEU A 70 -10.95 -10.90 -5.15
CA LEU A 70 -12.34 -10.48 -5.05
C LEU A 70 -12.62 -9.21 -5.84
N ALA A 71 -11.73 -8.22 -5.76
CA ALA A 71 -11.83 -6.99 -6.55
C ALA A 71 -11.83 -7.32 -8.06
N LEU A 72 -10.96 -8.23 -8.51
CA LEU A 72 -10.88 -8.62 -9.91
C LEU A 72 -12.16 -9.34 -10.36
N ALA A 73 -12.71 -10.22 -9.51
CA ALA A 73 -13.99 -10.87 -9.80
C ALA A 73 -15.13 -9.85 -9.98
N LYS A 74 -15.20 -8.81 -9.14
CA LYS A 74 -16.18 -7.73 -9.28
C LYS A 74 -15.99 -6.91 -10.55
N VAL A 75 -14.74 -6.58 -10.89
CA VAL A 75 -14.41 -5.91 -12.17
C VAL A 75 -14.85 -6.75 -13.36
N LYS A 76 -14.56 -8.06 -13.35
CA LYS A 76 -14.95 -9.00 -14.41
C LYS A 76 -16.47 -9.15 -14.54
N ALA A 77 -17.20 -9.06 -13.43
CA ALA A 77 -18.66 -9.07 -13.41
C ALA A 77 -19.29 -7.70 -13.75
N ASN A 78 -18.48 -6.66 -13.96
CA ASN A 78 -18.92 -5.27 -14.15
C ASN A 78 -19.83 -4.76 -13.01
N GLU A 79 -19.54 -5.21 -11.78
CA GLU A 79 -20.26 -4.82 -10.57
C GLU A 79 -19.53 -3.66 -9.86
N ALA A 80 -20.28 -2.65 -9.43
CA ALA A 80 -19.75 -1.64 -8.53
C ALA A 80 -19.45 -2.27 -7.15
N TYR A 81 -18.28 -1.97 -6.60
CA TYR A 81 -17.89 -2.43 -5.27
C TYR A 81 -17.18 -1.30 -4.50
N LYS A 82 -17.24 -1.39 -3.18
CA LYS A 82 -16.45 -0.53 -2.28
C LYS A 82 -15.25 -1.32 -1.79
N SER A 83 -14.08 -0.68 -1.79
CA SER A 83 -12.84 -1.31 -1.31
C SER A 83 -12.95 -1.79 0.13
N ASP A 84 -13.64 -1.04 1.00
CA ASP A 84 -13.81 -1.42 2.41
C ASP A 84 -14.61 -2.70 2.59
N ASP A 85 -15.63 -2.92 1.76
CA ASP A 85 -16.47 -4.12 1.81
C ASP A 85 -15.68 -5.35 1.34
N ILE A 86 -14.93 -5.21 0.24
CA ILE A 86 -14.04 -6.27 -0.27
C ILE A 86 -12.92 -6.58 0.72
N TRP A 87 -12.39 -5.56 1.40
CA TRP A 87 -11.37 -5.74 2.43
C TRP A 87 -11.91 -6.49 3.64
N ALA A 88 -13.10 -6.14 4.13
CA ALA A 88 -13.77 -6.85 5.20
C ALA A 88 -14.09 -8.31 4.80
N GLU A 89 -14.51 -8.53 3.56
CA GLU A 89 -14.77 -9.87 3.02
C GLU A 89 -13.47 -10.69 2.91
N ALA A 90 -12.38 -10.10 2.40
CA ALA A 90 -11.08 -10.76 2.32
C ALA A 90 -10.58 -11.23 3.68
N ILE A 91 -10.74 -10.42 4.74
CA ILE A 91 -10.38 -10.79 6.12
C ILE A 91 -11.26 -11.94 6.64
N LYS A 92 -12.56 -11.92 6.33
CA LYS A 92 -13.49 -13.00 6.72
C LYS A 92 -13.15 -14.32 6.00
N VAL A 93 -12.92 -14.26 4.69
CA VAL A 93 -12.68 -15.42 3.82
C VAL A 93 -11.33 -16.08 4.12
N THR A 94 -10.30 -15.30 4.48
CA THR A 94 -8.98 -15.84 4.87
C THR A 94 -9.00 -16.60 6.20
N LYS A 95 -10.17 -16.82 6.82
CA LYS A 95 -10.36 -17.56 8.08
C LYS A 95 -9.40 -17.08 9.16
N ASN A 96 -9.22 -15.76 9.24
CA ASN A 96 -8.30 -15.19 10.19
C ASN A 96 -8.96 -15.12 11.57
N ALA A 97 -9.23 -16.28 12.18
CA ALA A 97 -9.79 -16.45 13.52
C ALA A 97 -8.96 -15.74 14.61
N LYS A 98 -7.75 -15.31 14.24
CA LYS A 98 -6.81 -14.52 15.04
C LYS A 98 -7.21 -13.05 15.20
N TYR A 99 -7.95 -12.48 14.24
CA TYR A 99 -8.39 -11.09 14.30
C TYR A 99 -9.91 -11.02 14.37
N LYS A 100 -10.41 -10.48 15.49
CA LYS A 100 -11.85 -10.39 15.80
C LYS A 100 -12.63 -9.59 14.76
N ASP A 101 -12.00 -8.57 14.20
CA ASP A 101 -12.59 -7.66 13.22
C ASP A 101 -11.51 -6.99 12.35
N THR A 102 -11.96 -6.25 11.33
CA THR A 102 -11.09 -5.47 10.44
C THR A 102 -10.25 -4.44 11.18
N GLN A 103 -10.75 -3.86 12.27
CA GLN A 103 -10.02 -2.86 13.05
C GLN A 103 -8.86 -3.48 13.83
N ALA A 104 -9.05 -4.66 14.42
CA ALA A 104 -8.04 -5.42 15.13
C ALA A 104 -6.90 -5.81 14.19
N PHE A 105 -7.22 -6.22 12.96
CA PHE A 105 -6.22 -6.50 11.94
C PHE A 105 -5.45 -5.24 11.53
N HIS A 106 -6.15 -4.14 11.24
CA HIS A 106 -5.53 -2.87 10.91
C HIS A 106 -4.64 -2.32 12.04
N LYS A 107 -5.08 -2.50 13.29
CA LYS A 107 -4.32 -2.12 14.48
C LYS A 107 -3.05 -2.95 14.60
N ALA A 108 -3.14 -4.28 14.46
CA ALA A 108 -1.96 -5.15 14.48
C ALA A 108 -0.92 -4.78 13.42
N ILE A 109 -1.36 -4.46 12.19
CA ILE A 109 -0.48 -3.97 11.12
C ILE A 109 0.15 -2.63 11.50
N THR A 110 -0.64 -1.69 12.01
CA THR A 110 -0.17 -0.35 12.38
C THR A 110 0.83 -0.38 13.52
N ASP A 111 0.54 -1.16 14.56
CA ASP A 111 1.44 -1.34 15.70
C ASP A 111 2.75 -1.98 15.24
N MET A 112 2.67 -3.01 14.39
CA MET A 112 3.88 -3.65 13.83
C MET A 112 4.66 -2.72 12.89
N LYS A 113 4.00 -1.89 12.09
CA LYS A 113 4.66 -0.87 11.25
C LYS A 113 5.42 0.18 12.08
N ARG A 114 4.99 0.43 13.32
CA ARG A 114 5.65 1.34 14.25
C ARG A 114 6.83 0.68 14.94
N SER A 115 6.73 -0.60 15.28
CA SER A 115 7.78 -1.34 15.98
C SER A 115 8.85 -1.94 15.06
N ASP A 116 8.51 -2.30 13.82
CA ASP A 116 9.39 -2.99 12.88
C ASP A 116 9.45 -2.25 11.52
N ARG A 117 10.60 -1.62 11.26
CA ARG A 117 10.85 -0.86 10.03
C ARG A 117 10.96 -1.76 8.80
N VAL A 118 11.38 -3.02 8.97
CA VAL A 118 11.47 -4.00 7.88
C VAL A 118 10.07 -4.43 7.49
N PHE A 119 9.26 -4.82 8.47
CA PHE A 119 7.84 -5.12 8.25
C PHE A 119 7.13 -3.99 7.52
N LYS A 120 7.36 -2.73 7.95
CA LYS A 120 6.77 -1.57 7.27
C LYS A 120 7.14 -1.50 5.80
N LYS A 121 8.41 -1.69 5.47
CA LYS A 121 8.90 -1.64 4.09
C LYS A 121 8.34 -2.80 3.27
N ASP A 122 8.43 -4.02 3.78
CA ASP A 122 7.99 -5.22 3.06
C ASP A 122 6.47 -5.20 2.81
N VAL A 123 5.67 -4.73 3.77
CA VAL A 123 4.22 -4.54 3.56
C VAL A 123 3.95 -3.45 2.51
N GLN A 124 4.76 -2.39 2.46
CA GLN A 124 4.61 -1.34 1.45
C GLN A 124 4.95 -1.86 0.05
N ASP A 125 6.02 -2.64 -0.07
CA ASP A 125 6.45 -3.26 -1.32
C ASP A 125 5.39 -4.27 -1.80
N LEU A 126 4.90 -5.12 -0.88
CA LEU A 126 3.79 -6.05 -1.14
C LEU A 126 2.55 -5.35 -1.69
N MET A 127 2.12 -4.24 -1.08
CA MET A 127 0.96 -3.47 -1.54
C MET A 127 1.17 -2.94 -2.96
N THR A 128 2.37 -2.43 -3.24
CA THR A 128 2.73 -1.86 -4.52
C THR A 128 2.75 -2.92 -5.61
N ASP A 129 3.39 -4.06 -5.36
CA ASP A 129 3.49 -5.15 -6.34
C ASP A 129 2.13 -5.81 -6.60
N SER A 130 1.32 -5.98 -5.55
CA SER A 130 -0.03 -6.52 -5.69
C SER A 130 -0.94 -5.58 -6.50
N ALA A 131 -0.81 -4.25 -6.31
CA ALA A 131 -1.56 -3.27 -7.08
C ALA A 131 -1.15 -3.27 -8.57
N LYS A 132 0.15 -3.37 -8.86
CA LYS A 132 0.65 -3.49 -10.25
C LYS A 132 0.15 -4.78 -10.91
N GLN A 133 0.19 -5.90 -10.19
CA GLN A 133 -0.31 -7.17 -10.70
C GLN A 133 -1.81 -7.10 -10.99
N PHE A 134 -2.59 -6.54 -10.06
CA PHE A 134 -4.02 -6.31 -10.27
C PHE A 134 -4.32 -5.44 -11.49
N ALA A 135 -3.60 -4.32 -11.66
CA ALA A 135 -3.76 -3.46 -12.84
C ALA A 135 -3.46 -4.22 -14.14
N LYS A 136 -2.41 -5.04 -14.14
CA LYS A 136 -2.08 -5.91 -15.28
C LYS A 136 -3.17 -6.95 -15.55
N ASP A 137 -3.68 -7.61 -14.52
CA ASP A 137 -4.75 -8.62 -14.66
C ASP A 137 -6.05 -8.00 -15.22
N VAL A 138 -6.38 -6.78 -14.81
CA VAL A 138 -7.50 -6.01 -15.38
C VAL A 138 -7.24 -5.64 -16.83
N GLU A 139 -6.02 -5.21 -17.17
CA GLU A 139 -5.65 -4.86 -18.54
C GLU A 139 -5.71 -6.08 -19.47
N ASP A 140 -5.14 -7.22 -19.04
CA ASP A 140 -5.12 -8.47 -19.78
C ASP A 140 -6.55 -8.97 -20.00
N TRP A 141 -7.39 -8.96 -18.97
CA TRP A 141 -8.82 -9.28 -19.11
C TRP A 141 -9.53 -8.33 -20.08
N THR A 142 -9.27 -7.02 -20.01
CA THR A 142 -9.88 -6.04 -20.92
C THR A 142 -9.46 -6.27 -22.38
N LYS A 143 -8.21 -6.71 -22.62
CA LYS A 143 -7.73 -7.09 -23.96
C LYS A 143 -8.41 -8.35 -24.47
N GLU A 144 -8.66 -9.33 -23.60
CA GLU A 144 -9.42 -10.54 -23.95
C GLU A 144 -10.85 -10.22 -24.36
N GLN A 145 -11.53 -9.29 -23.67
CA GLN A 145 -12.90 -8.89 -24.04
C GLN A 145 -13.01 -8.11 -25.37
N LYS A 146 -11.89 -7.58 -25.90
CA LYS A 146 -11.84 -6.82 -27.16
C LYS A 146 -11.48 -7.68 -28.38
N LYS A 147 -11.08 -8.93 -28.17
CA LYS A 147 -10.82 -9.91 -29.23
C LYS A 147 -12.10 -10.66 -29.57
#